data_AF-A0A382QCH6-F1
#
_entry.id   AF-A0A382QCH6-F1
#
_cell.length_a   1.000
_cell.length_b   1.000
_cell.length_c   1.000
_cell.angle_alpha   90.00
_cell.angle_beta   90.00
_cell.angle_gamma   90.00
#
_symmetry.space_group_name_H-M   'P 1'
#
loop_
_entity.id
_entity.type
_entity.pdbx_description
1 polymer ?
#
loop_
_entity_poly.entity_id
_entity_poly.type
_entity_poly.pdbx_seq_one_letter_code
_entity_poly.pdbx_strand_id
1 'polypeptide(L)'
;MLLCLIGAGGKGLGSENKKKPNYFFKGKISRTVLENYLARSATVASLLHLTLDDDLRMMQNTGVKFAGRVIWMWGGESKIDSLIDKGTPFVKRIHQMDPDIILQGAIFEIITTDVNDVPIPASVFEEFNLTPENRNFNYKKMIYPFGHRVNHWYKNASVPDMSRTETKMWFFYVAKRWIDMGLEAIHFGQVEIMDDR
;
A
#
# COMPACT_ATOMS: atom_id res chain seq x y z
N MET A 1 48.10 12.38 41.08
CA MET A 1 49.17 11.97 40.15
C MET A 1 48.56 11.95 38.76
N LEU A 2 48.86 12.99 37.98
CA LEU A 2 48.30 13.25 36.66
C LEU A 2 49.14 12.48 35.64
N LEU A 3 48.57 11.53 34.90
CA LEU A 3 49.26 10.88 33.79
C LEU A 3 48.72 11.42 32.47
N CYS A 4 49.47 12.36 31.88
CA CYS A 4 49.39 12.69 30.47
C CYS A 4 50.15 11.63 29.68
N LEU A 5 49.54 11.10 28.62
CA LEU A 5 50.23 10.39 27.54
C LEU A 5 49.91 11.09 26.23
N ILE A 6 50.96 11.62 25.59
CA ILE A 6 50.93 12.23 24.27
C ILE A 6 51.42 11.17 23.26
N GLY A 7 50.61 10.94 22.22
CA GLY A 7 51.09 10.79 20.84
C GLY A 7 51.40 9.38 20.32
N ALA A 8 50.63 8.95 19.32
CA ALA A 8 51.18 8.41 18.08
C ALA A 8 50.14 8.54 16.95
N GLY A 9 50.49 9.28 15.90
CA GLY A 9 49.67 9.46 14.71
C GLY A 9 49.51 8.16 13.94
N GLY A 10 48.29 7.63 13.93
CA GLY A 10 47.83 6.70 12.91
C GLY A 10 47.10 7.50 11.83
N LYS A 11 47.61 7.47 10.59
CA LYS A 11 46.84 7.83 9.40
C LYS A 11 45.66 6.86 9.30
N GLY A 12 44.54 7.20 9.93
CA GLY A 12 43.28 6.53 9.67
C GLY A 12 42.93 6.80 8.21
N LEU A 13 42.89 5.74 7.40
CA LEU A 13 42.23 5.76 6.10
C LEU A 13 40.87 6.43 6.29
N GLY A 14 40.58 7.40 5.43
CA GLY A 14 39.35 8.16 5.46
C GLY A 14 38.16 7.24 5.71
N SER A 15 37.54 7.42 6.87
CA SER A 15 36.13 7.14 7.03
C SER A 15 35.47 7.97 5.93
N GLU A 16 35.09 7.32 4.83
CA GLU A 16 34.07 7.87 3.95
C GLU A 16 32.88 8.10 4.86
N ASN A 17 32.76 9.34 5.32
CA ASN A 17 31.63 9.81 6.07
C ASN A 17 30.50 9.91 5.04
N LYS A 18 29.99 8.76 4.57
CA LYS A 18 28.80 8.67 3.73
C LYS A 18 27.70 9.27 4.58
N LYS A 19 27.44 10.56 4.36
CA LYS A 19 26.30 11.25 4.95
C LYS A 19 25.10 10.32 4.80
N LYS A 20 24.41 10.07 5.91
CA LYS A 20 23.20 9.25 5.89
C LYS A 20 22.30 9.75 4.74
N PRO A 21 21.75 8.85 3.90
CA PRO A 21 20.86 9.26 2.82
C PRO A 21 19.70 10.09 3.37
N ASN A 22 19.34 11.16 2.67
CA ASN A 22 18.20 11.99 3.03
C ASN A 22 16.92 11.40 2.43
N TYR A 23 15.89 11.22 3.26
CA TYR A 23 14.58 10.72 2.84
C TYR A 23 13.48 11.80 2.92
N PHE A 24 13.77 12.97 3.49
CA PHE A 24 12.76 14.02 3.64
C PHE A 24 12.38 14.65 2.30
N PHE A 25 11.08 14.75 2.05
CA PHE A 25 10.51 15.56 0.97
C PHE A 25 9.13 16.12 1.35
N LYS A 26 8.73 17.23 0.72
CA LYS A 26 7.39 17.79 0.81
C LYS A 26 6.95 18.25 -0.58
N GLY A 27 5.82 17.74 -1.05
CA GLY A 27 5.37 17.98 -2.44
C GLY A 27 6.21 17.19 -3.43
N LYS A 28 6.86 17.87 -4.38
CA LYS A 28 7.64 17.22 -5.44
C LYS A 28 8.91 16.58 -4.85
N ILE A 29 9.02 15.26 -4.97
CA ILE A 29 10.23 14.52 -4.60
C ILE A 29 11.39 14.89 -5.52
N SER A 30 12.56 15.18 -4.94
CA SER A 30 13.78 15.37 -5.73
C SER A 30 14.28 14.04 -6.27
N ARG A 31 15.00 14.05 -7.40
CA ARG A 31 15.58 12.84 -7.98
C ARG A 31 16.47 12.09 -6.98
N THR A 32 17.32 12.81 -6.25
CA THR A 32 18.21 12.22 -5.23
C THR A 32 17.43 11.54 -4.10
N VAL A 33 16.37 12.17 -3.58
CA VAL A 33 15.54 11.56 -2.52
C VAL A 33 14.79 10.34 -3.06
N LEU A 34 14.25 10.43 -4.28
CA LEU A 34 13.62 9.28 -4.95
C LEU A 34 14.60 8.11 -5.10
N GLU A 35 15.80 8.36 -5.60
CA GLU A 35 16.83 7.33 -5.77
C GLU A 35 17.26 6.71 -4.43
N ASN A 36 17.28 7.48 -3.32
CA ASN A 36 17.52 6.94 -1.98
C ASN A 36 16.43 5.94 -1.56
N TYR A 37 15.15 6.26 -1.81
CA TYR A 37 14.03 5.33 -1.55
C TYR A 37 14.13 4.08 -2.43
N LEU A 38 14.39 4.25 -3.73
CA LEU A 38 14.48 3.14 -4.69
C LEU A 38 15.63 2.18 -4.35
N ALA A 39 16.78 2.72 -3.93
CA ALA A 39 17.94 1.92 -3.50
C ALA A 39 17.66 1.03 -2.27
N ARG A 40 16.57 1.30 -1.54
CA ARG A 40 16.10 0.56 -0.37
C ARG A 40 14.65 0.09 -0.53
N SER A 41 14.21 -0.11 -1.76
CA SER A 41 12.87 -0.62 -2.06
C SER A 41 12.85 -2.15 -2.03
N ALA A 42 11.75 -2.71 -1.51
CA ALA A 42 11.50 -4.14 -1.53
C ALA A 42 10.02 -4.40 -1.79
N THR A 43 9.70 -5.38 -2.64
CA THR A 43 8.35 -5.97 -2.60
C THR A 43 8.31 -6.89 -1.40
N VAL A 44 7.52 -6.53 -0.38
CA VAL A 44 7.39 -7.34 0.84
C VAL A 44 6.22 -8.31 0.71
N ALA A 45 5.17 -7.93 -0.01
CA ALA A 45 3.97 -8.74 -0.29
C ALA A 45 3.29 -9.33 0.96
N SER A 46 2.11 -8.82 1.29
CA SER A 46 1.24 -9.38 2.34
C SER A 46 1.73 -9.25 3.79
N LEU A 47 2.70 -8.36 4.03
CA LEU A 47 3.21 -8.00 5.35
C LEU A 47 2.09 -7.79 6.40
N LEU A 48 1.01 -7.12 6.01
CA LEU A 48 -0.08 -6.73 6.90
C LEU A 48 -1.16 -7.81 7.04
N HIS A 49 -1.06 -8.94 6.34
CA HIS A 49 -2.00 -10.06 6.49
C HIS A 49 -1.68 -10.94 7.70
N LEU A 50 -0.39 -11.13 7.99
CA LEU A 50 0.07 -11.99 9.10
C LEU A 50 0.62 -11.19 10.28
N THR A 51 1.22 -10.02 10.03
CA THR A 51 1.74 -9.08 11.04
C THR A 51 2.66 -9.75 12.06
N LEU A 52 3.73 -10.39 11.58
CA LEU A 52 4.65 -11.15 12.42
C LEU A 52 5.80 -10.27 12.91
N ASP A 53 6.23 -10.43 14.16
CA ASP A 53 7.36 -9.66 14.71
C ASP A 53 8.67 -9.92 13.93
N ASP A 54 8.81 -11.11 13.36
CA ASP A 54 9.95 -11.47 12.53
C ASP A 54 10.03 -10.63 11.23
N ASP A 55 8.90 -10.17 10.70
CA ASP A 55 8.89 -9.26 9.55
C ASP A 55 9.45 -7.88 9.94
N LEU A 56 9.12 -7.37 11.13
CA LEU A 56 9.69 -6.12 11.64
C LEU A 56 11.21 -6.25 11.82
N ARG A 57 11.66 -7.37 12.39
CA ARG A 57 13.10 -7.66 12.54
C ARG A 57 13.80 -7.69 11.18
N MET A 58 13.18 -8.34 10.18
CA MET A 58 13.71 -8.36 8.81
C MET A 58 13.78 -6.94 8.22
N MET A 59 12.71 -6.15 8.32
CA MET A 59 12.66 -4.78 7.80
C MET A 59 13.70 -3.88 8.45
N GLN A 60 13.86 -3.96 9.78
CA GLN A 60 14.86 -3.21 10.53
C GLN A 60 16.28 -3.55 10.08
N ASN A 61 16.59 -4.83 9.90
CA ASN A 61 17.92 -5.31 9.55
C ASN A 61 18.30 -5.03 8.09
N THR A 62 17.32 -5.06 7.19
CA THR A 62 17.53 -4.79 5.75
C THR A 62 17.49 -3.30 5.43
N GLY A 63 16.90 -2.48 6.30
CA GLY A 63 16.77 -1.04 6.12
C GLY A 63 15.88 -0.68 4.94
N VAL A 64 14.79 -1.41 4.75
CA VAL A 64 13.77 -1.12 3.71
C VAL A 64 13.19 0.27 3.97
N LYS A 65 13.09 1.09 2.91
CA LYS A 65 12.51 2.44 2.94
C LYS A 65 11.27 2.57 2.07
N PHE A 66 11.07 1.68 1.13
CA PHE A 66 9.83 1.58 0.37
C PHE A 66 9.38 0.11 0.36
N ALA A 67 8.30 -0.18 1.07
CA ALA A 67 7.73 -1.52 1.16
C ALA A 67 6.54 -1.64 0.20
N GLY A 68 6.78 -2.35 -0.90
CA GLY A 68 5.79 -2.59 -1.95
C GLY A 68 4.77 -3.67 -1.58
N ARG A 69 3.50 -3.44 -1.91
CA ARG A 69 2.38 -4.39 -1.80
C ARG A 69 2.23 -5.00 -0.39
N VAL A 70 2.33 -4.19 0.66
CA VAL A 70 2.26 -4.67 2.05
C VAL A 70 0.88 -5.17 2.44
N ILE A 71 -0.17 -4.71 1.76
CA ILE A 71 -1.55 -5.18 1.90
C ILE A 71 -2.24 -5.14 0.55
N TRP A 72 -3.13 -6.09 0.31
CA TRP A 72 -3.88 -6.24 -0.94
C TRP A 72 -4.94 -7.33 -0.76
N MET A 73 -5.90 -7.37 -1.70
CA MET A 73 -6.89 -8.43 -1.82
C MET A 73 -6.91 -8.92 -3.27
N TRP A 74 -7.14 -10.22 -3.45
CA TRP A 74 -7.39 -10.85 -4.75
C TRP A 74 -8.65 -11.69 -4.60
N GLY A 75 -9.78 -10.99 -4.50
CA GLY A 75 -11.01 -11.50 -3.90
C GLY A 75 -11.02 -11.48 -2.36
N GLY A 76 -12.13 -11.88 -1.77
CA GLY A 76 -12.32 -11.85 -0.30
C GLY A 76 -12.53 -10.43 0.22
N GLU A 77 -13.15 -9.59 -0.59
CA GLU A 77 -13.43 -8.18 -0.37
C GLU A 77 -14.15 -7.90 0.96
N SER A 78 -15.01 -8.81 1.40
CA SER A 78 -15.72 -8.74 2.70
C SER A 78 -14.79 -8.79 3.91
N LYS A 79 -13.53 -9.23 3.74
CA LYS A 79 -12.54 -9.31 4.82
C LYS A 79 -11.77 -8.01 5.05
N ILE A 80 -12.05 -6.95 4.28
CA ILE A 80 -11.30 -5.69 4.33
C ILE A 80 -11.22 -5.11 5.75
N ASP A 81 -12.31 -5.16 6.52
CA ASP A 81 -12.32 -4.65 7.90
C ASP A 81 -11.38 -5.45 8.80
N SER A 82 -11.42 -6.78 8.71
CA SER A 82 -10.52 -7.66 9.47
C SER A 82 -9.04 -7.43 9.11
N LEU A 83 -8.74 -7.19 7.83
CA LEU A 83 -7.39 -6.86 7.38
C LEU A 83 -6.92 -5.53 7.97
N ILE A 84 -7.79 -4.52 8.06
CA ILE A 84 -7.46 -3.21 8.61
C ILE A 84 -7.29 -3.27 10.12
N ASP A 85 -8.18 -3.97 10.83
CA ASP A 85 -8.09 -4.14 12.29
C ASP A 85 -6.78 -4.81 12.67
N LYS A 86 -6.36 -5.81 11.89
CA LYS A 86 -5.09 -6.50 12.08
C LYS A 86 -3.88 -5.64 11.68
N GLY A 87 -3.94 -4.97 10.54
CA GLY A 87 -2.82 -4.22 9.96
C GLY A 87 -2.52 -2.90 10.67
N THR A 88 -3.55 -2.17 11.12
CA THR A 88 -3.41 -0.84 11.74
C THR A 88 -2.38 -0.76 12.87
N PRO A 89 -2.42 -1.62 13.92
CA PRO A 89 -1.41 -1.58 14.98
C PRO A 89 -0.01 -1.89 14.45
N PHE A 90 0.11 -2.75 13.44
CA PHE A 90 1.39 -3.12 12.86
C PHE A 90 1.99 -1.99 12.01
N VAL A 91 1.18 -1.28 11.23
CA VAL A 91 1.58 -0.05 10.52
C VAL A 91 2.13 0.99 11.49
N LYS A 92 1.45 1.20 12.63
CA LYS A 92 1.96 2.11 13.68
C LYS A 92 3.33 1.70 14.21
N ARG A 93 3.55 0.39 14.44
CA ARG A 93 4.85 -0.14 14.89
C ARG A 93 5.94 0.05 13.83
N ILE A 94 5.62 -0.14 12.56
CA ILE A 94 6.56 0.10 11.46
C ILE A 94 6.98 1.58 11.41
N HIS A 95 6.05 2.52 11.52
CA HIS A 95 6.39 3.96 11.53
C HIS A 95 7.11 4.41 12.81
N GLN A 96 6.89 3.75 13.94
CA GLN A 96 7.68 3.97 15.15
C GLN A 96 9.12 3.47 15.00
N MET A 97 9.31 2.36 14.29
CA MET A 97 10.61 1.78 13.98
C MET A 97 11.38 2.63 12.97
N ASP A 98 10.70 3.14 11.93
CA ASP A 98 11.27 4.00 10.92
C ASP A 98 10.23 5.02 10.42
N PRO A 99 10.34 6.30 10.79
CA PRO A 99 9.37 7.31 10.37
C PRO A 99 9.51 7.75 8.90
N ASP A 100 10.59 7.36 8.22
CA ASP A 100 10.81 7.71 6.81
C ASP A 100 10.31 6.61 5.85
N ILE A 101 9.90 5.43 6.34
CA ILE A 101 9.46 4.33 5.47
C ILE A 101 8.14 4.67 4.78
N ILE A 102 8.02 4.28 3.51
CA ILE A 102 6.79 4.35 2.73
C ILE A 102 6.18 2.96 2.64
N LEU A 103 4.91 2.83 3.00
CA LEU A 103 4.13 1.61 2.88
C LEU A 103 3.16 1.71 1.69
N GLN A 104 3.24 0.73 0.78
CA GLN A 104 2.38 0.68 -0.40
C GLN A 104 1.30 -0.39 -0.29
N GLY A 105 0.04 0.02 -0.30
CA GLY A 105 -1.11 -0.88 -0.48
C GLY A 105 -1.38 -1.15 -1.95
N ALA A 106 -2.05 -2.26 -2.26
CA ALA A 106 -2.42 -2.62 -3.63
C ALA A 106 -3.93 -2.75 -3.82
N ILE A 107 -4.39 -2.33 -5.00
CA ILE A 107 -5.75 -2.53 -5.51
C ILE A 107 -5.61 -3.12 -6.91
N PHE A 108 -5.97 -4.39 -7.05
CA PHE A 108 -5.72 -5.16 -8.26
C PHE A 108 -6.92 -5.18 -9.21
N GLU A 109 -6.64 -5.62 -10.43
CA GLU A 109 -7.52 -5.81 -11.58
C GLU A 109 -8.49 -6.99 -11.44
N ILE A 110 -9.05 -7.17 -10.23
CA ILE A 110 -10.00 -8.22 -9.91
C ILE A 110 -11.11 -7.69 -9.01
N ILE A 111 -12.32 -8.11 -9.32
CA ILE A 111 -13.47 -8.03 -8.43
C ILE A 111 -14.20 -9.36 -8.44
N THR A 112 -14.71 -9.80 -7.28
CA THR A 112 -15.46 -11.04 -7.14
C THR A 112 -16.88 -10.79 -6.67
N THR A 113 -17.76 -11.79 -6.69
CA THR A 113 -19.12 -11.62 -6.15
C THR A 113 -19.16 -11.30 -4.66
N ASP A 114 -18.06 -11.47 -3.92
CA ASP A 114 -17.96 -11.18 -2.49
C ASP A 114 -18.06 -9.67 -2.18
N VAL A 115 -17.86 -8.77 -3.16
CA VAL A 115 -18.21 -7.35 -2.94
C VAL A 115 -19.69 -7.12 -2.67
N ASN A 116 -20.57 -8.04 -3.08
CA ASN A 116 -21.99 -7.92 -2.77
C ASN A 116 -22.26 -8.00 -1.25
N ASP A 117 -21.27 -8.39 -0.45
CA ASP A 117 -21.32 -8.46 1.00
C ASP A 117 -20.60 -7.29 1.69
N VAL A 118 -20.05 -6.34 0.92
CA VAL A 118 -19.35 -5.15 1.47
C VAL A 118 -20.29 -3.94 1.50
N PRO A 119 -20.66 -3.41 2.68
CA PRO A 119 -21.48 -2.21 2.79
C PRO A 119 -20.72 -0.99 2.27
N ILE A 120 -21.43 -0.09 1.57
CA ILE A 120 -20.86 1.17 1.10
C ILE A 120 -21.06 2.23 2.19
N PRO A 121 -19.98 2.82 2.75
CA PRO A 121 -20.12 3.94 3.68
C PRO A 121 -20.75 5.16 3.01
N ALA A 122 -21.54 5.95 3.75
CA ALA A 122 -22.17 7.17 3.24
C ALA A 122 -21.15 8.14 2.60
N SER A 123 -19.97 8.27 3.20
CA SER A 123 -18.88 9.12 2.69
C SER A 123 -18.39 8.74 1.30
N VAL A 124 -18.55 7.47 0.88
CA VAL A 124 -18.21 7.04 -0.48
C VAL A 124 -19.25 7.53 -1.47
N PHE A 125 -20.55 7.52 -1.13
CA PHE A 125 -21.58 8.10 -2.00
C PHE A 125 -21.40 9.60 -2.15
N GLU A 126 -21.12 10.29 -1.04
CA GLU A 126 -20.95 11.74 -0.98
C GLU A 126 -19.80 12.23 -1.87
N GLU A 127 -18.65 11.53 -1.87
CA GLU A 127 -17.52 11.85 -2.76
C GLU A 127 -17.91 11.81 -4.24
N PHE A 128 -18.87 10.95 -4.61
CA PHE A 128 -19.36 10.79 -5.96
C PHE A 128 -20.63 11.61 -6.26
N ASN A 129 -21.02 12.52 -5.35
CA ASN A 129 -22.25 13.32 -5.44
C ASN A 129 -23.52 12.47 -5.58
N LEU A 130 -23.55 11.31 -4.93
CA LEU A 130 -24.69 10.40 -4.88
C LEU A 130 -25.38 10.49 -3.52
N THR A 131 -26.68 10.25 -3.48
CA THR A 131 -27.42 10.11 -2.23
C THR A 131 -26.99 8.82 -1.53
N PRO A 132 -26.58 8.85 -0.24
CA PRO A 132 -26.28 7.63 0.51
C PRO A 132 -27.46 6.67 0.56
N GLU A 133 -27.18 5.39 0.32
CA GLU A 133 -28.15 4.29 0.39
C GLU A 133 -27.65 3.21 1.35
N ASN A 134 -28.56 2.55 2.08
CA ASN A 134 -28.22 1.39 2.88
C ASN A 134 -28.13 0.14 1.99
N ARG A 135 -27.00 -0.02 1.30
CA ARG A 135 -26.72 -1.16 0.42
C ARG A 135 -25.24 -1.50 0.39
N ASN A 136 -24.96 -2.67 -0.19
CA ASN A 136 -23.60 -3.12 -0.48
C ASN A 136 -23.17 -2.72 -1.89
N PHE A 137 -21.88 -2.92 -2.17
CA PHE A 137 -21.38 -2.88 -3.54
C PHE A 137 -22.09 -3.91 -4.41
N ASN A 138 -22.11 -3.68 -5.73
CA ASN A 138 -22.79 -4.57 -6.66
C ASN A 138 -21.88 -5.04 -7.78
N TYR A 139 -21.45 -6.30 -7.72
CA TYR A 139 -20.59 -6.94 -8.71
C TYR A 139 -21.07 -6.75 -10.15
N LYS A 140 -22.37 -6.91 -10.43
CA LYS A 140 -22.92 -6.76 -11.79
C LYS A 140 -22.83 -5.33 -12.32
N LYS A 141 -22.80 -4.33 -11.44
CA LYS A 141 -22.62 -2.92 -11.82
C LYS A 141 -21.15 -2.55 -12.03
N MET A 142 -20.21 -3.45 -11.72
CA MET A 142 -18.77 -3.21 -11.80
C MET A 142 -18.09 -3.89 -12.99
N ILE A 143 -18.77 -4.80 -13.69
CA ILE A 143 -18.19 -5.58 -14.78
C ILE A 143 -18.59 -5.04 -16.16
N TYR A 144 -17.78 -5.38 -17.16
CA TYR A 144 -18.06 -5.07 -18.56
C TYR A 144 -19.37 -5.72 -19.02
N PRO A 145 -20.12 -5.05 -19.91
CA PRO A 145 -21.30 -5.64 -20.53
C PRO A 145 -20.92 -6.78 -21.50
N PHE A 146 -21.89 -7.61 -21.85
CA PHE A 146 -21.76 -8.66 -22.88
C PHE A 146 -20.70 -9.75 -22.63
N GLY A 147 -20.27 -9.96 -21.39
CA GLY A 147 -19.43 -11.11 -21.01
C GLY A 147 -17.93 -10.92 -21.24
N HIS A 148 -17.51 -9.79 -21.80
CA HIS A 148 -16.11 -9.45 -21.96
C HIS A 148 -15.39 -9.35 -20.61
N ARG A 149 -14.23 -10.01 -20.45
CA ARG A 149 -13.47 -10.05 -19.18
C ARG A 149 -14.27 -10.51 -17.94
N VAL A 150 -15.44 -11.10 -18.16
CA VAL A 150 -16.26 -11.71 -17.11
C VAL A 150 -15.71 -13.10 -16.79
N ASN A 151 -15.57 -13.42 -15.52
CA ASN A 151 -14.93 -14.66 -15.05
C ASN A 151 -13.50 -14.83 -15.59
N HIS A 152 -12.79 -13.72 -15.86
CA HIS A 152 -11.47 -13.73 -16.48
C HIS A 152 -10.44 -14.54 -15.67
N TRP A 153 -10.51 -14.45 -14.34
CA TRP A 153 -9.60 -15.16 -13.45
C TRP A 153 -10.12 -16.54 -13.06
N TYR A 154 -11.38 -16.59 -12.65
CA TYR A 154 -12.14 -17.80 -12.32
C TYR A 154 -13.62 -17.46 -12.25
N LYS A 155 -14.47 -18.46 -12.03
CA LYS A 155 -15.92 -18.26 -11.88
C LYS A 155 -16.21 -17.22 -10.79
N ASN A 156 -17.02 -16.22 -11.13
CA ASN A 156 -17.39 -15.08 -10.28
C ASN A 156 -16.24 -14.12 -9.94
N ALA A 157 -15.15 -14.12 -10.71
CA ALA A 157 -14.03 -13.19 -10.58
C ALA A 157 -13.65 -12.56 -11.92
N SER A 158 -13.91 -11.26 -12.05
CA SER A 158 -13.81 -10.53 -13.31
C SER A 158 -12.83 -9.37 -13.22
N VAL A 159 -12.40 -8.88 -14.38
CA VAL A 159 -11.73 -7.59 -14.45
C VAL A 159 -12.79 -6.50 -14.23
N PRO A 160 -12.58 -5.55 -13.30
CA PRO A 160 -13.50 -4.46 -13.09
C PRO A 160 -13.44 -3.44 -14.23
N ASP A 161 -14.60 -2.95 -14.66
CA ASP A 161 -14.79 -1.93 -15.70
C ASP A 161 -14.70 -0.54 -15.05
N MET A 162 -13.60 0.17 -15.30
CA MET A 162 -13.34 1.49 -14.69
C MET A 162 -14.24 2.61 -15.23
N SER A 163 -14.99 2.39 -16.31
CA SER A 163 -16.00 3.35 -16.76
C SER A 163 -17.19 3.44 -15.80
N ARG A 164 -17.47 2.35 -15.06
CA ARG A 164 -18.60 2.23 -14.13
C ARG A 164 -18.37 3.01 -12.85
N THR A 165 -19.38 3.77 -12.43
CA THR A 165 -19.38 4.49 -11.15
C THR A 165 -19.19 3.57 -9.95
N GLU A 166 -19.81 2.37 -9.97
CA GLU A 166 -19.67 1.38 -8.89
C GLU A 166 -18.20 0.93 -8.72
N THR A 167 -17.48 0.73 -9.83
CA THR A 167 -16.06 0.39 -9.82
C THR A 167 -15.21 1.53 -9.27
N LYS A 168 -15.47 2.77 -9.70
CA LYS A 168 -14.74 3.94 -9.20
C LYS A 168 -14.92 4.12 -7.69
N MET A 169 -16.15 3.93 -7.19
CA MET A 169 -16.46 3.95 -5.75
C MET A 169 -15.69 2.85 -5.01
N TRP A 170 -15.57 1.65 -5.57
CA TRP A 170 -14.79 0.56 -4.96
C TRP A 170 -13.31 0.92 -4.83
N PHE A 171 -12.69 1.41 -5.90
CA PHE A 171 -11.27 1.81 -5.88
C PHE A 171 -11.03 2.98 -4.91
N PHE A 172 -11.93 3.96 -4.88
CA PHE A 172 -11.89 5.05 -3.90
C PHE A 172 -11.99 4.53 -2.47
N TYR A 173 -12.98 3.67 -2.19
CA TYR A 173 -13.20 3.07 -0.88
C TYR A 173 -11.94 2.35 -0.39
N VAL A 174 -11.41 1.42 -1.17
CA VAL A 174 -10.22 0.64 -0.80
C VAL A 174 -8.99 1.54 -0.64
N ALA A 175 -8.77 2.50 -1.55
CA ALA A 175 -7.69 3.47 -1.44
C ALA A 175 -7.77 4.28 -0.13
N LYS A 176 -8.97 4.78 0.19
CA LYS A 176 -9.22 5.50 1.43
C LYS A 176 -8.95 4.63 2.65
N ARG A 177 -9.37 3.36 2.64
CA ARG A 177 -9.08 2.42 3.74
C ARG A 177 -7.58 2.26 3.98
N TRP A 178 -6.78 2.12 2.91
CA TRP A 178 -5.33 2.03 3.02
C TRP A 178 -4.70 3.32 3.55
N ILE A 179 -5.11 4.47 3.03
CA ILE A 179 -4.61 5.78 3.47
C ILE A 179 -4.97 6.04 4.94
N ASP A 180 -6.22 5.78 5.34
CA ASP A 180 -6.69 5.97 6.72
C ASP A 180 -5.96 5.04 7.71
N MET A 181 -5.52 3.86 7.25
CA MET A 181 -4.67 2.94 8.02
C MET A 181 -3.23 3.46 8.20
N GLY A 182 -2.81 4.41 7.35
CA GLY A 182 -1.51 5.07 7.38
C GLY A 182 -0.57 4.71 6.23
N LEU A 183 -1.06 4.24 5.08
CA LEU A 183 -0.21 3.97 3.91
C LEU A 183 -0.06 5.22 3.03
N GLU A 184 1.15 5.46 2.54
CA GLU A 184 1.50 6.64 1.73
C GLU A 184 1.55 6.38 0.23
N ALA A 185 1.48 5.11 -0.19
CA ALA A 185 1.53 4.73 -1.59
C ALA A 185 0.44 3.73 -1.97
N ILE A 186 -0.03 3.81 -3.22
CA ILE A 186 -1.00 2.88 -3.80
C ILE A 186 -0.42 2.32 -5.08
N HIS A 187 -0.44 0.99 -5.19
CA HIS A 187 -0.25 0.26 -6.43
C HIS A 187 -1.63 -0.06 -7.01
N PHE A 188 -1.97 0.56 -8.13
CA PHE A 188 -3.01 0.01 -8.99
C PHE A 188 -2.38 -1.09 -9.83
N GLY A 189 -3.07 -2.21 -9.93
CA GLY A 189 -2.64 -3.34 -10.74
C GLY A 189 -2.64 -3.03 -12.24
N GLN A 190 -2.95 -4.01 -13.09
CA GLN A 190 -2.88 -3.82 -14.54
C GLN A 190 -3.94 -2.83 -15.06
N VAL A 191 -3.64 -1.52 -15.04
CA VAL A 191 -4.60 -0.46 -15.41
C VAL A 191 -5.07 -0.57 -16.86
N GLU A 192 -4.18 -0.96 -17.78
CA GLU A 192 -4.51 -1.15 -19.20
C GLU A 192 -5.65 -2.16 -19.40
N ILE A 193 -5.71 -3.19 -18.55
CA ILE A 193 -6.74 -4.22 -18.66
C ILE A 193 -8.08 -3.73 -18.04
N MET A 194 -8.03 -2.69 -17.21
CA MET A 194 -9.22 -2.10 -16.59
C MET A 194 -9.80 -0.91 -17.38
N ASP A 195 -9.06 -0.38 -18.36
CA ASP A 195 -9.43 0.71 -19.27
C ASP A 195 -9.60 0.18 -20.71
N ASP A 196 -10.38 -0.89 -20.86
CA ASP A 196 -10.73 -1.41 -22.18
C ASP A 196 -11.97 -0.68 -22.70
N ARG A 197 -11.92 -0.16 -23.92
CA ARG A 197 -12.97 0.70 -24.50
C ARG A 197 -13.95 -0.06 -25.36
#